data_AF-A0A947YSL9-F1
#
_entry.id   AF-A0A947YSL9-F1
#
_cell.length_a   1.000
_cell.length_b   1.000
_cell.length_c   1.000
_cell.angle_alpha   90.00
_cell.angle_beta   90.00
_cell.angle_gamma   90.00
#
_symmetry.space_group_name_H-M   'P 1'
#
loop_
_entity.id
_entity.type
_entity.pdbx_description
1 polymer ?
#
loop_
_entity_poly.entity_id
_entity_poly.type
_entity_poly.pdbx_seq_one_letter_code
_entity_poly.pdbx_strand_id
1 'polypeptide(L)'
;MSKDNSVFSEPHMMEDFSSNPSDINSEHMEDSRDIYEKSEQSVFSENITTFSTGESGDTRLNYHHIYEESIQTVTLYKTLLITVLLALSAGPLAVAGVFMSSFEYSSFFLLNVVIIGPAMEEALKTGALLMTVEKRPWFFKNGLQIILIAAAGGLLFGVIENLLYFNYYIKNPTSEIIRFRWIVCTSLHVGCSLISGMGIRRVWLSSMKDKTQPRTTIWFPWFITAFIVHAIYNGSVTLAELGKNYFF
;
A
#
# COMPACT_ATOMS: atom_id res chain seq x y z
N MET A 1 14.14 -27.45 -53.97
CA MET A 1 14.54 -26.09 -53.57
C MET A 1 13.84 -25.79 -52.25
N SER A 2 14.61 -25.79 -51.15
CA SER A 2 14.11 -25.53 -49.79
C SER A 2 14.04 -24.03 -49.56
N LYS A 3 12.89 -23.50 -49.13
CA LYS A 3 12.77 -22.10 -48.70
C LYS A 3 13.20 -22.03 -47.23
N ASP A 4 14.20 -21.20 -46.99
CA ASP A 4 14.76 -20.95 -45.66
C ASP A 4 13.76 -20.10 -44.86
N ASN A 5 13.15 -20.70 -43.84
CA ASN A 5 12.18 -20.04 -42.95
C ASN A 5 12.90 -19.48 -41.72
N SER A 6 13.90 -18.62 -41.98
CA SER A 6 14.65 -17.93 -40.96
C SER A 6 13.91 -16.64 -40.56
N VAL A 7 13.63 -16.51 -39.26
CA VAL A 7 13.05 -15.32 -38.60
C VAL A 7 13.87 -14.04 -38.86
N PHE A 8 15.12 -14.18 -39.31
CA PHE A 8 15.99 -13.05 -39.66
C PHE A 8 15.68 -12.40 -41.03
N SER A 9 14.64 -12.85 -41.72
CA SER A 9 14.22 -12.32 -43.03
C SER A 9 13.09 -11.29 -42.93
N GLU A 10 12.69 -10.90 -41.71
CA GLU A 10 11.57 -9.99 -41.52
C GLU A 10 11.94 -8.53 -41.87
N PRO A 11 11.08 -7.81 -42.63
CA PRO A 11 11.40 -6.48 -43.17
C PRO A 11 11.76 -5.41 -42.13
N HIS A 12 11.31 -5.58 -40.89
CA HIS A 12 11.58 -4.65 -39.80
C HIS A 12 12.99 -4.78 -39.18
N MET A 13 13.74 -5.82 -39.56
CA MET A 13 15.14 -6.03 -39.13
C MET A 13 16.16 -5.46 -40.12
N MET A 14 15.71 -4.92 -41.26
CA MET A 14 16.56 -4.35 -42.32
C MET A 14 16.56 -2.82 -42.35
N GLU A 15 16.01 -2.15 -41.34
CA GLU A 15 16.09 -0.69 -41.26
C GLU A 15 17.50 -0.23 -40.86
N ASP A 16 18.08 0.57 -41.75
CA ASP A 16 19.41 1.15 -41.67
C ASP A 16 19.46 2.16 -40.51
N PHE A 17 20.23 1.83 -39.47
CA PHE A 17 20.51 2.71 -38.32
C PHE A 17 21.40 3.88 -38.75
N SER A 18 20.89 4.78 -39.58
CA SER A 18 21.49 6.08 -39.84
C SER A 18 20.69 7.17 -39.15
N SER A 19 21.40 7.93 -38.29
CA SER A 19 20.96 9.08 -37.49
C SER A 19 20.03 8.78 -36.29
N ASN A 20 20.67 8.64 -35.12
CA ASN A 20 20.04 8.61 -33.81
C ASN A 20 19.58 10.05 -33.42
N PRO A 21 18.27 10.33 -33.26
CA PRO A 21 17.75 11.67 -32.95
C PRO A 21 17.86 12.05 -31.46
N SER A 22 18.53 11.23 -30.63
CA SER A 22 18.49 11.37 -29.17
C SER A 22 19.35 12.49 -28.57
N ASP A 23 20.15 13.20 -29.38
CA ASP A 23 21.03 14.28 -28.88
C ASP A 23 20.40 15.68 -28.87
N ILE A 24 19.11 15.85 -29.22
CA ILE A 24 18.53 17.20 -29.41
C ILE A 24 17.64 17.70 -28.25
N ASN A 25 17.23 16.88 -27.27
CA ASN A 25 16.18 17.29 -26.31
C ASN A 25 16.47 17.03 -24.81
N SER A 26 17.71 17.19 -24.34
CA SER A 26 18.00 17.07 -22.90
C SER A 26 17.73 18.35 -22.07
N GLU A 27 17.52 19.52 -22.69
CA GLU A 27 17.29 20.79 -21.95
C GLU A 27 15.81 21.10 -21.63
N HIS A 28 14.84 20.32 -22.12
CA HIS A 28 13.40 20.55 -21.87
C HIS A 28 12.71 19.52 -20.96
N MET A 29 13.44 18.54 -20.43
CA MET A 29 12.88 17.53 -19.51
C MET A 29 12.91 17.93 -18.02
N GLU A 30 13.61 19.01 -17.62
CA GLU A 30 13.57 19.49 -16.24
C GLU A 30 12.26 20.23 -15.91
N ASP A 31 11.72 21.02 -16.85
CA ASP A 31 10.50 21.83 -16.63
C ASP A 31 9.21 20.98 -16.56
N SER A 32 9.19 19.83 -17.21
CA SER A 32 8.01 18.95 -17.24
C SER A 32 7.80 18.13 -15.94
N ARG A 33 8.84 17.94 -15.12
CA ARG A 33 8.70 17.29 -13.80
C ARG A 33 8.01 18.19 -12.79
N ASP A 34 8.32 19.49 -12.80
CA ASP A 34 7.67 20.48 -11.93
C ASP A 34 6.18 20.64 -12.25
N ILE A 35 5.80 20.54 -13.52
CA ILE A 35 4.39 20.61 -13.96
C ILE A 35 3.61 19.37 -13.49
N TYR A 36 4.20 18.17 -13.58
CA TYR A 36 3.55 16.95 -13.13
C TYR A 36 3.38 16.92 -11.60
N GLU A 37 4.41 17.32 -10.85
CA GLU A 37 4.35 17.39 -9.37
C GLU A 37 3.33 18.44 -8.88
N LYS A 38 3.16 19.55 -9.61
CA LYS A 38 2.08 20.53 -9.38
C LYS A 38 0.68 19.98 -9.70
N SER A 39 0.55 19.15 -10.73
CA SER A 39 -0.76 18.66 -11.18
C SER A 39 -1.35 17.59 -10.23
N GLU A 40 -0.51 16.72 -9.65
CA GLU A 40 -0.98 15.71 -8.67
C GLU A 40 -1.39 16.35 -7.33
N GLN A 41 -0.84 17.52 -6.99
CA GLN A 41 -1.25 18.27 -5.80
C GLN A 41 -2.64 18.90 -5.98
N SER A 42 -3.03 19.32 -7.19
CA SER A 42 -4.19 20.19 -7.43
C SER A 42 -5.56 19.57 -7.11
N VAL A 43 -5.81 18.31 -7.49
CA VAL A 43 -7.17 17.74 -7.43
C VAL A 43 -7.60 17.40 -6.00
N PHE A 44 -6.66 17.01 -5.13
CA PHE A 44 -6.95 16.68 -3.74
C PHE A 44 -6.74 17.85 -2.76
N SER A 45 -6.06 18.93 -3.16
CA SER A 45 -5.88 20.13 -2.33
C SER A 45 -7.03 21.14 -2.43
N GLU A 46 -7.86 21.09 -3.48
CA GLU A 46 -8.90 22.09 -3.76
C GLU A 46 -9.94 22.27 -2.64
N ASN A 47 -10.20 21.25 -1.83
CA ASN A 47 -11.15 21.34 -0.70
C ASN A 47 -10.58 22.03 0.55
N ILE A 48 -9.27 22.30 0.61
CA ILE A 48 -8.67 23.05 1.72
C ILE A 48 -8.44 24.52 1.31
N THR A 49 -8.17 24.79 0.03
CA THR A 49 -7.90 26.14 -0.49
C THR A 49 -9.14 26.98 -0.77
N THR A 50 -10.33 26.38 -0.90
CA THR A 50 -11.57 27.14 -1.17
C THR A 50 -12.05 28.03 -0.01
N PHE A 51 -11.41 27.97 1.16
CA PHE A 51 -11.69 28.88 2.29
C PHE A 51 -10.74 30.10 2.38
N SER A 52 -9.79 30.25 1.47
CA SER A 52 -8.93 31.45 1.38
C SER A 52 -8.86 31.94 -0.05
N THR A 53 -9.90 32.64 -0.45
CA THR A 53 -9.91 33.45 -1.67
C THR A 53 -8.87 34.56 -1.57
N GLY A 54 -7.79 34.42 -2.35
CA GLY A 54 -7.15 35.56 -2.99
C GLY A 54 -5.92 36.12 -2.29
N GLU A 55 -4.83 35.35 -2.24
CA GLU A 55 -3.47 35.87 -2.41
C GLU A 55 -2.52 34.68 -2.64
N SER A 56 -1.70 34.73 -3.68
CA SER A 56 -0.74 33.68 -4.06
C SER A 56 0.48 33.66 -3.10
N GLY A 57 0.23 33.72 -1.80
CA GLY A 57 1.24 33.66 -0.76
C GLY A 57 1.76 32.23 -0.57
N ASP A 58 3.05 32.11 -0.24
CA ASP A 58 3.80 30.88 0.02
C ASP A 58 2.94 29.83 0.77
N THR A 59 2.59 28.75 0.07
CA THR A 59 1.72 27.66 0.55
C THR A 59 2.27 27.00 1.83
N ARG A 60 3.57 27.11 2.08
CA ARG A 60 4.22 26.59 3.29
C ARG A 60 3.83 27.37 4.54
N LEU A 61 3.68 28.70 4.43
CA LEU A 61 3.23 29.53 5.55
C LEU A 61 1.81 29.17 5.98
N ASN A 62 0.98 28.72 5.03
CA ASN A 62 -0.39 28.30 5.30
C ASN A 62 -0.46 26.95 6.06
N TYR A 63 0.31 25.94 5.63
CA TYR A 63 0.30 24.63 6.32
C TYR A 63 0.79 24.71 7.76
N HIS A 64 1.86 25.48 8.03
CA HIS A 64 2.37 25.66 9.38
C HIS A 64 1.30 26.27 10.31
N HIS A 65 0.54 27.26 9.83
CA HIS A 65 -0.52 27.88 10.63
C HIS A 65 -1.66 26.90 10.93
N ILE A 66 -2.15 26.18 9.90
CA ILE A 66 -3.18 25.14 10.07
C ILE A 66 -2.72 24.08 11.08
N TYR A 67 -1.45 23.70 11.02
CA TYR A 67 -0.86 22.72 11.94
C TYR A 67 -0.87 23.19 13.39
N GLU A 68 -0.41 24.42 13.64
CA GLU A 68 -0.37 25.02 15.00
C GLU A 68 -1.78 25.20 15.59
N GLU A 69 -2.76 25.58 14.78
CA GLU A 69 -4.15 25.66 15.22
C GLU A 69 -4.72 24.26 15.51
N SER A 70 -4.45 23.30 14.62
CA SER A 70 -4.97 21.95 14.73
C SER A 70 -4.44 21.19 15.95
N ILE A 71 -3.17 21.35 16.31
CA ILE A 71 -2.59 20.61 17.45
C ILE A 71 -3.21 21.04 18.79
N GLN A 72 -3.64 22.30 18.88
CA GLN A 72 -4.29 22.88 20.06
C GLN A 72 -5.75 22.43 20.21
N THR A 73 -6.45 22.16 19.10
CA THR A 73 -7.86 21.76 19.12
C THR A 73 -8.07 20.26 19.35
N VAL A 74 -7.06 19.41 19.13
CA VAL A 74 -7.19 17.96 19.30
C VAL A 74 -7.05 17.54 20.75
N THR A 75 -8.16 17.09 21.33
CA THR A 75 -8.23 16.48 22.66
C THR A 75 -7.73 15.04 22.68
N LEU A 76 -7.36 14.55 23.87
CA LEU A 76 -6.96 13.16 24.09
C LEU A 76 -8.07 12.17 23.71
N TYR A 77 -9.32 12.47 24.08
CA TYR A 77 -10.48 11.64 23.76
C TYR A 77 -10.62 11.43 22.24
N LYS A 78 -10.52 12.52 21.47
CA LYS A 78 -10.60 12.47 20.01
C LYS A 78 -9.49 11.59 19.41
N THR A 79 -8.27 11.74 19.91
CA THR A 79 -7.12 10.92 19.50
C THR A 79 -7.35 9.42 19.77
N LEU A 80 -7.83 9.08 20.98
CA LEU A 80 -8.10 7.69 21.35
C LEU A 80 -9.24 7.09 20.53
N LEU A 81 -10.32 7.84 20.33
CA LEU A 81 -11.44 7.41 19.50
C LEU A 81 -10.99 7.10 18.08
N ILE A 82 -10.19 7.99 17.46
CA ILE A 82 -9.65 7.78 16.12
C ILE A 82 -8.73 6.56 16.08
N THR A 83 -7.89 6.37 17.11
CA THR A 83 -7.01 5.20 17.23
C THR A 83 -7.83 3.91 17.20
N VAL A 84 -8.90 3.83 17.98
CA VAL A 84 -9.80 2.65 18.03
C VAL A 84 -10.51 2.45 16.69
N LEU A 85 -11.07 3.51 16.10
CA LEU A 85 -11.77 3.42 14.82
C LEU A 85 -10.86 2.94 13.69
N LEU A 86 -9.62 3.45 13.62
CA LEU A 86 -8.66 3.02 12.62
C LEU A 86 -8.25 1.56 12.80
N ALA A 87 -7.98 1.12 14.03
CA ALA A 87 -7.64 -0.26 14.31
C ALA A 87 -8.78 -1.22 13.90
N LEU A 88 -10.03 -0.83 14.14
CA LEU A 88 -11.20 -1.62 13.76
C LEU A 88 -11.49 -1.58 12.25
N SER A 89 -11.14 -0.51 11.55
CA SER A 89 -11.41 -0.35 10.12
C SER A 89 -10.68 -1.36 9.22
N ALA A 90 -9.54 -1.89 9.69
CA ALA A 90 -8.77 -2.89 8.95
C ALA A 90 -9.58 -4.17 8.69
N GLY A 91 -10.48 -4.54 9.61
CA GLY A 91 -11.28 -5.76 9.50
C GLY A 91 -12.33 -5.71 8.38
N PRO A 92 -13.22 -4.71 8.33
CA PRO A 92 -14.16 -4.53 7.22
C PRO A 92 -13.46 -4.37 5.86
N LEU A 93 -12.31 -3.69 5.82
CA LEU A 93 -11.52 -3.58 4.59
C LEU A 93 -10.98 -4.94 4.12
N ALA A 94 -10.69 -5.87 5.03
CA ALA A 94 -10.32 -7.25 4.69
C ALA A 94 -11.44 -7.98 3.95
N VAL A 95 -12.68 -7.86 4.44
CA VAL A 95 -13.86 -8.46 3.80
C VAL A 95 -14.04 -7.92 2.39
N ALA A 96 -13.88 -6.61 2.20
CA ALA A 96 -13.92 -6.00 0.87
C ALA A 96 -12.82 -6.56 -0.06
N GLY A 97 -11.60 -6.72 0.44
CA GLY A 97 -10.49 -7.32 -0.31
C GLY A 97 -10.81 -8.73 -0.83
N VAL A 98 -11.42 -9.57 0.02
CA VAL A 98 -11.85 -10.94 -0.36
C VAL A 98 -12.88 -10.94 -1.49
N PHE A 99 -13.85 -10.03 -1.44
CA PHE A 99 -14.83 -9.89 -2.53
C PHE A 99 -14.16 -9.44 -3.82
N MET A 100 -13.25 -8.46 -3.76
CA MET A 100 -12.53 -7.98 -4.94
C MET A 100 -11.68 -9.09 -5.58
N SER A 101 -10.99 -9.90 -4.79
CA SER A 101 -10.18 -11.02 -5.30
C SER A 101 -11.00 -12.17 -5.90
N SER A 102 -12.30 -12.25 -5.57
CA SER A 102 -13.18 -13.33 -6.04
C SER A 102 -13.70 -13.12 -7.48
N PHE A 103 -13.50 -11.94 -8.07
CA PHE A 103 -14.00 -11.61 -9.41
C PHE A 103 -13.04 -11.95 -10.56
N GLU A 104 -11.84 -12.44 -10.29
CA GLU A 104 -10.83 -12.63 -11.33
C GLU A 104 -10.80 -14.06 -11.92
N TYR A 105 -10.87 -14.11 -13.26
CA TYR A 105 -10.94 -15.30 -14.09
C TYR A 105 -9.70 -16.21 -13.98
N SER A 106 -9.92 -17.53 -14.11
CA SER A 106 -9.00 -18.64 -13.77
C SER A 106 -7.60 -18.65 -14.40
N SER A 107 -7.30 -17.81 -15.39
CA SER A 107 -6.05 -17.89 -16.16
C SER A 107 -4.82 -17.34 -15.43
N PHE A 108 -5.01 -16.54 -14.38
CA PHE A 108 -3.92 -15.92 -13.63
C PHE A 108 -3.90 -16.28 -12.13
N PHE A 109 -4.43 -17.46 -11.77
CA PHE A 109 -4.55 -17.89 -10.37
C PHE A 109 -3.27 -17.71 -9.54
N LEU A 110 -2.12 -18.15 -10.06
CA LEU A 110 -0.83 -18.02 -9.34
C LEU A 110 -0.40 -16.57 -9.15
N LEU A 111 -0.57 -15.73 -10.18
CA LEU A 111 -0.25 -14.31 -10.09
C LEU A 111 -1.13 -13.63 -9.03
N ASN A 112 -2.40 -14.02 -8.96
CA ASN A 112 -3.36 -13.47 -8.01
C ASN A 112 -3.02 -13.83 -6.57
N VAL A 113 -2.77 -15.11 -6.29
CA VAL A 113 -2.50 -15.58 -4.92
C VAL A 113 -1.15 -15.08 -4.39
N VAL A 114 -0.15 -14.95 -5.26
CA VAL A 114 1.23 -14.64 -4.85
C VAL A 114 1.54 -13.15 -4.91
N ILE A 115 0.96 -12.39 -5.84
CA ILE A 115 1.34 -10.99 -6.09
C ILE A 115 0.17 -10.05 -5.82
N ILE A 116 -0.92 -10.17 -6.58
CA ILE A 116 -2.00 -9.16 -6.56
C ILE A 116 -2.73 -9.16 -5.21
N GLY A 117 -3.10 -10.34 -4.70
CA GLY A 117 -3.75 -10.51 -3.40
C GLY A 117 -2.92 -9.89 -2.26
N PRO A 118 -1.68 -10.34 -2.03
CA PRO A 118 -0.81 -9.77 -1.00
C PRO A 118 -0.63 -8.25 -1.12
N ALA A 119 -0.45 -7.71 -2.33
CA ALA A 119 -0.31 -6.27 -2.53
C ALA A 119 -1.58 -5.50 -2.10
N MET A 120 -2.76 -5.97 -2.52
CA MET A 120 -4.04 -5.38 -2.15
C MET A 120 -4.30 -5.48 -0.65
N GLU A 121 -4.01 -6.63 -0.06
CA GLU A 121 -4.19 -6.85 1.38
C GLU A 121 -3.33 -5.90 2.21
N GLU A 122 -2.04 -5.74 1.90
CA GLU A 122 -1.17 -4.81 2.62
C GLU A 122 -1.61 -3.35 2.45
N ALA A 123 -2.11 -2.99 1.26
CA ALA A 123 -2.62 -1.65 0.97
C ALA A 123 -3.89 -1.37 1.79
N LEU A 124 -4.84 -2.31 1.82
CA LEU A 124 -6.09 -2.17 2.55
C LEU A 124 -5.90 -2.17 4.08
N LYS A 125 -4.97 -2.97 4.62
CA LYS A 125 -4.65 -3.01 6.06
C LYS A 125 -4.17 -1.65 6.58
N THR A 126 -3.37 -0.96 5.77
CA THR A 126 -2.67 0.26 6.22
C THR A 126 -3.16 1.55 5.58
N GLY A 127 -4.02 1.47 4.56
CA GLY A 127 -4.52 2.61 3.79
C GLY A 127 -5.24 3.65 4.63
N ALA A 128 -6.19 3.24 5.49
CA ALA A 128 -6.91 4.18 6.36
C ALA A 128 -5.99 4.91 7.33
N LEU A 129 -4.98 4.21 7.88
CA LEU A 129 -3.97 4.78 8.75
C LEU A 129 -3.05 5.75 7.99
N LEU A 130 -2.59 5.38 6.80
CA LEU A 130 -1.77 6.22 5.92
C LEU A 130 -2.52 7.49 5.52
N MET A 131 -3.75 7.37 5.03
CA MET A 131 -4.60 8.50 4.64
C MET A 131 -4.84 9.45 5.82
N THR A 132 -5.01 8.91 7.03
CA THR A 132 -5.16 9.73 8.23
C THR A 132 -3.88 10.50 8.54
N VAL A 133 -2.72 9.85 8.46
CA VAL A 133 -1.42 10.53 8.65
C VAL A 133 -1.19 11.58 7.56
N GLU A 134 -1.55 11.30 6.32
CA GLU A 134 -1.37 12.21 5.19
C GLU A 134 -2.25 13.47 5.31
N LYS A 135 -3.53 13.29 5.64
CA LYS A 135 -4.48 14.41 5.67
C LYS A 135 -4.51 15.12 7.02
N ARG A 136 -4.29 14.41 8.13
CA ARG A 136 -4.51 14.91 9.50
C ARG A 136 -3.49 14.31 10.49
N PRO A 137 -2.18 14.54 10.31
CA PRO A 137 -1.13 13.96 11.17
C PRO A 137 -1.27 14.35 12.66
N TRP A 138 -1.86 15.52 12.96
CA TRP A 138 -2.12 16.02 14.31
C TRP A 138 -3.15 15.22 15.12
N PHE A 139 -3.84 14.25 14.51
CA PHE A 139 -4.70 13.31 15.24
C PHE A 139 -3.92 12.32 16.10
N PHE A 140 -2.62 12.15 15.86
CA PHE A 140 -1.77 11.31 16.69
C PHE A 140 -0.92 12.19 17.60
N LYS A 141 -0.85 11.82 18.89
CA LYS A 141 -0.02 12.52 19.89
C LYS A 141 1.36 11.88 20.03
N ASN A 142 1.49 10.59 19.69
CA ASN A 142 2.77 9.90 19.70
C ASN A 142 2.84 8.85 18.59
N GLY A 143 4.05 8.54 18.13
CA GLY A 143 4.26 7.56 17.09
C GLY A 143 3.96 6.11 17.51
N LEU A 144 3.83 5.83 18.82
CA LEU A 144 3.48 4.49 19.30
C LEU A 144 2.02 4.15 18.97
N GLN A 145 1.12 5.14 18.94
CA GLN A 145 -0.27 4.95 18.49
C GLN A 145 -0.33 4.35 17.09
N ILE A 146 0.48 4.86 16.15
CA ILE A 146 0.54 4.35 14.78
C ILE A 146 0.97 2.88 14.76
N ILE A 147 1.97 2.52 15.56
CA ILE A 147 2.45 1.13 15.65
C ILE A 147 1.39 0.21 16.27
N LEU A 148 0.72 0.65 17.33
CA LEU A 148 -0.34 -0.12 17.97
C LEU A 148 -1.55 -0.31 17.05
N ILE A 149 -1.93 0.73 16.28
CA ILE A 149 -2.99 0.63 15.27
C ILE A 149 -2.60 -0.36 14.19
N ALA A 150 -1.37 -0.29 13.67
CA ALA A 150 -0.89 -1.22 12.66
C ALA A 150 -0.87 -2.68 13.15
N ALA A 151 -0.38 -2.91 14.37
CA ALA A 151 -0.39 -4.24 14.99
C ALA A 151 -1.82 -4.77 15.19
N ALA A 152 -2.71 -3.94 15.75
CA ALA A 152 -4.11 -4.29 15.98
C ALA A 152 -4.87 -4.54 14.67
N GLY A 153 -4.60 -3.74 13.63
CA GLY A 153 -5.17 -3.91 12.31
C GLY A 153 -4.73 -5.22 11.66
N GLY A 154 -3.44 -5.56 11.72
CA GLY A 154 -2.92 -6.84 11.24
C GLY A 154 -3.48 -8.05 12.01
N LEU A 155 -3.63 -7.92 13.32
CA LEU A 155 -4.24 -8.95 14.17
C LEU A 155 -5.71 -9.18 13.80
N LEU A 156 -6.49 -8.10 13.72
CA LEU A 156 -7.90 -8.16 13.37
C LEU A 156 -8.11 -8.71 11.96
N PHE A 157 -7.27 -8.30 11.02
CA PHE A 157 -7.26 -8.85 9.66
C PHE A 157 -7.03 -10.36 9.70
N GLY A 158 -5.96 -10.83 10.37
CA GLY A 158 -5.66 -12.27 10.45
C GLY A 158 -6.75 -13.08 11.16
N VAL A 159 -7.41 -12.51 12.17
CA VAL A 159 -8.59 -13.12 12.81
C VAL A 159 -9.71 -13.32 11.80
N ILE A 160 -10.10 -12.27 11.08
CA ILE A 160 -11.21 -12.31 10.13
C ILE A 160 -10.88 -13.24 8.97
N GLU A 161 -9.67 -13.15 8.43
CA GLU A 161 -9.20 -14.00 7.34
C GLU A 161 -9.30 -15.48 7.75
N ASN A 162 -8.78 -15.85 8.92
CA ASN A 162 -8.88 -17.23 9.43
C ASN A 162 -10.33 -17.70 9.61
N LEU A 163 -11.21 -16.84 10.12
CA LEU A 163 -12.64 -17.15 10.22
C LEU A 163 -13.26 -17.39 8.84
N LEU A 164 -12.92 -16.58 7.84
CA LEU A 164 -13.39 -16.80 6.46
C LEU A 164 -12.89 -18.14 5.92
N TYR A 165 -11.63 -18.48 6.14
CA TYR A 165 -11.06 -19.77 5.71
C TYR A 165 -11.81 -20.96 6.31
N PHE A 166 -12.10 -20.95 7.62
CA PHE A 166 -12.77 -22.09 8.28
C PHE A 166 -14.26 -22.20 7.96
N ASN A 167 -14.93 -21.09 7.63
CA ASN A 167 -16.36 -21.10 7.37
C ASN A 167 -16.70 -21.27 5.88
N TYR A 168 -15.82 -20.84 4.97
CA TYR A 168 -16.13 -20.79 3.53
C TYR A 168 -15.16 -21.56 2.64
N TYR A 169 -13.85 -21.53 2.91
CA TYR A 169 -12.85 -22.07 1.98
C TYR A 169 -12.41 -23.51 2.30
N ILE A 170 -12.27 -23.87 3.57
CA ILE A 170 -11.77 -25.17 4.02
C ILE A 170 -12.90 -25.94 4.70
N LYS A 171 -13.47 -26.93 4.01
CA LYS A 171 -14.47 -27.83 4.60
C LYS A 171 -13.76 -28.81 5.55
N ASN A 172 -14.24 -28.92 6.79
CA ASN A 172 -13.71 -29.82 7.82
C ASN A 172 -12.19 -29.65 8.07
N PRO A 173 -11.72 -28.47 8.51
CA PRO A 173 -10.29 -28.23 8.75
C PRO A 173 -9.75 -29.12 9.86
N THR A 174 -8.56 -29.71 9.66
CA THR A 174 -7.88 -30.47 10.71
C THR A 174 -7.34 -29.54 11.80
N SER A 175 -7.10 -30.08 12.99
CA SER A 175 -6.57 -29.32 14.13
C SER A 175 -5.23 -28.64 13.84
N GLU A 176 -4.41 -29.27 13.00
CA GLU A 176 -3.10 -28.80 12.57
C GLU A 176 -3.22 -27.58 11.67
N ILE A 177 -4.15 -27.59 10.71
CA ILE A 177 -4.42 -26.45 9.82
C ILE A 177 -4.94 -25.27 10.65
N ILE A 178 -5.86 -25.52 11.59
CA ILE A 178 -6.38 -24.48 12.48
C ILE A 178 -5.25 -23.83 13.27
N ARG A 179 -4.40 -24.63 13.92
CA ARG A 179 -3.26 -24.13 14.71
C ARG A 179 -2.26 -23.38 13.83
N PHE A 180 -1.91 -23.93 12.66
CA PHE A 180 -0.99 -23.31 11.73
C PHE A 180 -1.47 -21.91 11.32
N ARG A 181 -2.74 -21.80 10.90
CA ARG A 181 -3.32 -20.52 10.48
C ARG A 181 -3.36 -19.49 11.60
N TRP A 182 -3.80 -19.89 12.79
CA TRP A 182 -3.87 -18.97 13.93
C TRP A 182 -2.51 -18.47 14.39
N ILE A 183 -1.46 -19.28 14.32
CA ILE A 183 -0.13 -18.89 14.77
C ILE A 183 0.63 -18.21 13.63
N VAL A 184 0.80 -18.90 12.50
CA VAL A 184 1.70 -18.48 11.42
C VAL A 184 1.07 -17.38 10.57
N CYS A 185 -0.15 -17.58 10.05
CA CYS A 185 -0.79 -16.56 9.20
C CYS A 185 -1.09 -15.28 9.98
N THR A 186 -1.62 -15.40 11.21
CA THR A 186 -1.87 -14.21 12.04
C THR A 186 -0.57 -13.46 12.36
N SER A 187 0.51 -14.18 12.74
CA SER A 187 1.79 -13.53 13.03
C SER A 187 2.39 -12.88 11.79
N LEU A 188 2.25 -13.49 10.62
CA LEU A 188 2.66 -12.90 9.35
C LEU A 188 1.92 -11.58 9.10
N HIS A 189 0.60 -11.56 9.24
CA HIS A 189 -0.18 -10.33 9.02
C HIS A 189 0.14 -9.23 10.02
N VAL A 190 0.32 -9.57 11.29
CA VAL A 190 0.78 -8.61 12.31
C VAL A 190 2.18 -8.08 11.95
N GLY A 191 3.10 -8.97 11.55
CA GLY A 191 4.46 -8.61 11.14
C GLY A 191 4.50 -7.67 9.93
N CYS A 192 3.81 -8.02 8.85
CA CYS A 192 3.73 -7.19 7.63
C CYS A 192 3.08 -5.83 7.93
N SER A 193 2.01 -5.82 8.72
CA SER A 193 1.34 -4.58 9.14
C SER A 193 2.27 -3.70 9.98
N LEU A 194 3.04 -4.29 10.89
CA LEU A 194 4.06 -3.56 11.67
C LEU A 194 5.17 -2.97 10.78
N ILE A 195 5.64 -3.71 9.78
CA ILE A 195 6.64 -3.21 8.81
C ILE A 195 6.10 -1.97 8.09
N SER A 196 4.91 -2.06 7.49
CA SER A 196 4.26 -0.93 6.83
C SER A 196 3.99 0.23 7.81
N GLY A 197 3.50 -0.08 9.01
CA GLY A 197 3.26 0.88 10.09
C GLY A 197 4.50 1.64 10.56
N MET A 198 5.68 1.01 10.54
CA MET A 198 6.96 1.70 10.80
C MET A 198 7.27 2.74 9.72
N GLY A 199 6.94 2.47 8.46
CA GLY A 199 7.02 3.45 7.38
C GLY A 199 6.09 4.64 7.62
N ILE A 200 4.83 4.38 7.95
CA ILE A 200 3.84 5.42 8.26
C ILE A 200 4.28 6.27 9.46
N ARG A 201 4.83 5.64 10.51
CA ARG A 201 5.38 6.36 11.66
C ARG A 201 6.52 7.30 11.25
N ARG A 202 7.37 6.92 10.29
CA ARG A 202 8.44 7.79 9.78
C ARG A 202 7.89 8.98 8.99
N VAL A 203 6.87 8.75 8.15
CA VAL A 203 6.14 9.83 7.46
C VAL A 203 5.61 10.83 8.50
N TRP A 204 4.93 10.33 9.52
CA TRP A 204 4.39 11.14 10.60
C TRP A 204 5.49 11.91 11.35
N LEU A 205 6.56 11.25 11.77
CA LEU A 205 7.67 11.90 12.49
C LEU A 205 8.33 13.02 11.68
N SER A 206 8.56 12.83 10.38
CA SER A 206 9.12 13.90 9.53
C SER A 206 8.15 15.07 9.45
N SER A 207 6.86 14.82 9.23
CA SER A 207 5.84 15.88 9.18
C SER A 207 5.75 16.66 10.50
N MET A 208 5.74 15.97 11.65
CA MET A 208 5.66 16.62 12.96
C MET A 208 6.93 17.40 13.32
N LYS A 209 8.10 16.90 12.94
CA LYS A 209 9.40 17.55 13.20
C LYS A 209 9.58 18.80 12.33
N ASP A 210 9.33 18.65 11.04
CA ASP A 210 9.63 19.67 10.04
C ASP A 210 8.45 20.65 9.86
N LYS A 211 7.29 20.34 10.46
CA LYS A 211 6.02 21.07 10.32
C LYS A 211 5.61 21.26 8.86
N THR A 212 5.90 20.25 8.04
CA THR A 212 5.58 20.21 6.62
C THR A 212 4.53 19.14 6.34
N GLN A 213 3.95 19.19 5.14
CA GLN A 213 3.06 18.14 4.68
C GLN A 213 3.72 16.75 4.73
N PRO A 214 2.97 15.71 5.11
CA PRO A 214 3.43 14.33 5.09
C PRO A 214 3.87 13.89 3.68
N ARG A 215 5.06 13.28 3.59
CA ARG A 215 5.59 12.74 2.32
C ARG A 215 5.41 11.22 2.29
N THR A 216 4.41 10.74 1.55
CA THR A 216 4.07 9.32 1.45
C THR A 216 5.17 8.48 0.79
N THR A 217 6.06 9.10 0.00
CA THR A 217 7.24 8.46 -0.58
C THR A 217 8.17 7.83 0.47
N ILE A 218 8.18 8.34 1.71
CA ILE A 218 8.95 7.77 2.83
C ILE A 218 8.38 6.41 3.28
N TRP A 219 7.07 6.19 3.13
CA TRP A 219 6.40 4.95 3.50
C TRP A 219 6.59 3.85 2.45
N PHE A 220 6.67 4.22 1.17
CA PHE A 220 6.64 3.26 0.06
C PHE A 220 7.65 2.10 0.17
N PRO A 221 8.94 2.30 0.54
CA PRO A 221 9.88 1.20 0.72
C PRO A 221 9.46 0.19 1.81
N TRP A 222 8.79 0.66 2.86
CA TRP A 222 8.29 -0.18 3.96
C TRP A 222 7.08 -0.99 3.50
N PHE A 223 6.19 -0.39 2.72
CA PHE A 223 5.09 -1.09 2.08
C PHE A 223 5.60 -2.20 1.15
N ILE A 224 6.56 -1.89 0.27
CA ILE A 224 7.16 -2.88 -0.64
C ILE A 224 7.82 -4.02 0.14
N THR A 225 8.50 -3.72 1.27
CA THR A 225 9.08 -4.75 2.13
C THR A 225 8.01 -5.67 2.72
N ALA A 226 6.93 -5.11 3.27
CA ALA A 226 5.81 -5.88 3.81
C ALA A 226 5.15 -6.76 2.74
N PHE A 227 4.90 -6.19 1.56
CA PHE A 227 4.36 -6.89 0.40
C PHE A 227 5.26 -8.06 -0.02
N ILE A 228 6.57 -7.85 -0.19
CA ILE A 228 7.50 -8.90 -0.61
C ILE A 228 7.53 -10.04 0.41
N VAL A 229 7.59 -9.73 1.72
CA VAL A 229 7.57 -10.75 2.77
C VAL A 229 6.30 -11.60 2.69
N HIS A 230 5.15 -10.95 2.50
CA HIS A 230 3.87 -11.63 2.37
C HIS A 230 3.79 -12.46 1.08
N ALA A 231 4.18 -11.91 -0.06
CA ALA A 231 4.22 -12.60 -1.35
C ALA A 231 5.11 -13.85 -1.31
N ILE A 232 6.30 -13.76 -0.70
CA ILE A 232 7.21 -14.91 -0.53
C ILE A 232 6.54 -15.99 0.31
N TYR A 233 5.88 -15.62 1.40
CA TYR A 233 5.15 -16.58 2.22
C TYR A 233 4.04 -17.29 1.43
N ASN A 234 3.18 -16.53 0.76
CA ASN A 234 2.09 -17.11 -0.04
C ASN A 234 2.63 -18.01 -1.15
N GLY A 235 3.64 -17.54 -1.90
CA GLY A 235 4.31 -18.34 -2.92
C GLY A 235 4.88 -19.65 -2.37
N SER A 236 5.51 -19.62 -1.20
CA SER A 236 6.08 -20.81 -0.56
C SER A 236 5.00 -21.83 -0.17
N VAL A 237 3.90 -21.37 0.43
CA VAL A 237 2.76 -22.23 0.81
C VAL A 237 2.08 -22.80 -0.43
N THR A 238 1.84 -21.99 -1.46
CA THR A 238 1.24 -22.43 -2.73
C THR A 238 2.11 -23.48 -3.43
N LEU A 239 3.43 -23.28 -3.51
CA LEU A 239 4.35 -24.26 -4.10
C LEU A 239 4.38 -25.58 -3.32
N ALA A 240 4.39 -25.52 -1.99
CA ALA A 240 4.35 -26.71 -1.15
C ALA A 240 3.06 -27.51 -1.35
N GLU A 241 1.92 -26.82 -1.51
CA GLU A 241 0.62 -27.45 -1.78
C GLU A 241 0.56 -28.09 -3.16
N LEU A 242 1.04 -27.39 -4.20
CA LEU A 242 1.13 -27.96 -5.54
C LEU A 242 2.02 -29.20 -5.56
N GLY A 243 3.18 -29.15 -4.89
CA GLY A 243 4.10 -30.28 -4.81
C GLY A 243 3.45 -31.55 -4.24
N LYS A 244 2.67 -31.43 -3.16
CA LYS A 244 1.95 -32.60 -2.59
C LYS A 244 1.00 -33.25 -3.60
N ASN A 245 0.31 -32.46 -4.41
CA ASN A 245 -0.63 -32.98 -5.41
C ASN A 245 0.04 -33.66 -6.60
N TYR A 246 1.35 -33.48 -6.81
CA TYR A 246 2.11 -34.14 -7.87
C TYR A 246 2.87 -35.40 -7.43
N PHE A 247 3.07 -35.60 -6.13
CA PHE A 247 3.90 -36.69 -5.58
C PHE A 247 3.11 -37.77 -4.82
N PHE A 248 1.78 -37.69 -4.77
CA PHE A 248 0.86 -38.70 -4.23
C PHE A 248 -0.27 -38.99 -5.22
#